data_AF-A0A920VR01-F1
#
_entry.id   AF-A0A920VR01-F1
#
_cell.length_a   1.000
_cell.length_b   1.000
_cell.length_c   1.000
_cell.angle_alpha   90.00
_cell.angle_beta   90.00
_cell.angle_gamma   90.00
#
_symmetry.space_group_name_H-M   'P 1'
#
loop_
_entity.id
_entity.type
_entity.pdbx_description
1 polymer ?
#
loop_
_entity_poly.entity_id
_entity_poly.type
_entity_poly.pdbx_seq_one_letter_code
_entity_poly.pdbx_strand_id
1 'polypeptide(L)'
;MGMDTRAPDSGEMKQMQALVAESLDAGALGFSTGLSMAPGYYSLAIEVFELVQMAAERNKLYSPHIRDSSTEGPGLFVATMEALEAGRRTGAKVQVSHLKANGPLRGRSSDLIEMIDKAQSDGIDAAGGRLSIRICERSNERKRFSEVGA
;
A
#
# COMPACT_ATOMS: atom_id res chain seq x y z
N MET A 1 21.02 0.28 -9.27
CA MET A 1 20.33 -0.94 -8.82
C MET A 1 19.42 -1.43 -9.94
N GLY A 2 19.72 -2.60 -10.51
CA GLY A 2 18.88 -3.24 -11.53
C GLY A 2 17.83 -4.14 -10.88
N MET A 3 17.90 -5.44 -11.20
CA MET A 3 17.04 -6.47 -10.59
C MET A 3 17.68 -7.16 -9.37
N ASP A 4 18.73 -6.55 -8.79
CA ASP A 4 19.42 -7.12 -7.63
C ASP A 4 18.53 -7.14 -6.39
N THR A 5 18.54 -8.26 -5.67
CA THR A 5 17.72 -8.49 -4.47
C THR A 5 18.54 -8.21 -3.20
N ARG A 6 19.13 -7.02 -3.09
CA ARG A 6 19.87 -6.58 -1.91
C ARG A 6 19.39 -5.20 -1.46
N ALA A 7 19.63 -4.88 -0.19
CA ALA A 7 19.47 -3.52 0.27
C ALA A 7 20.48 -2.59 -0.44
N PRO A 8 20.09 -1.34 -0.71
CA PRO A 8 21.00 -0.31 -1.20
C PRO A 8 22.12 -0.05 -0.20
N ASP A 9 23.31 0.24 -0.69
CA ASP A 9 24.36 0.81 0.17
C ASP A 9 24.06 2.29 0.50
N SER A 10 24.89 2.89 1.36
CA SER A 10 24.66 4.26 1.81
C SER A 10 24.78 5.31 0.69
N GLY A 11 25.58 5.04 -0.34
CA GLY A 11 25.70 5.91 -1.52
C GLY A 11 24.46 5.80 -2.41
N GLU A 12 24.01 4.57 -2.67
CA GLU A 12 22.79 4.30 -3.43
C GLU A 12 21.54 4.86 -2.74
N MET A 13 21.45 4.73 -1.42
CA MET A 13 20.33 5.30 -0.65
C MET A 13 20.27 6.81 -0.80
N LYS A 14 21.40 7.50 -0.66
CA LYS A 14 21.49 8.96 -0.87
C LYS A 14 21.11 9.35 -2.30
N GLN A 15 21.51 8.56 -3.30
CA GLN A 15 21.14 8.81 -4.69
C GLN A 15 19.62 8.68 -4.89
N MET A 16 18.99 7.65 -4.33
CA MET A 16 17.53 7.48 -4.43
C MET A 16 16.78 8.60 -3.71
N GLN A 17 17.22 8.99 -2.51
CA GLN A 17 16.68 10.13 -1.78
C GLN A 17 16.78 11.41 -2.60
N ALA A 18 17.94 11.67 -3.21
CA ALA A 18 18.17 12.85 -4.04
C ALA A 18 17.24 12.89 -5.25
N LEU A 19 17.05 11.76 -5.95
CA LEU A 19 16.15 11.67 -7.11
C LEU A 19 14.68 11.89 -6.71
N VAL A 20 14.24 11.32 -5.58
CA VAL A 20 12.89 11.56 -5.06
C VAL A 20 12.73 13.03 -4.69
N ALA A 21 13.67 13.59 -3.93
CA ALA A 21 13.67 14.99 -3.54
C ALA A 21 13.59 15.93 -4.76
N GLU A 22 14.47 15.73 -5.75
CA GLU A 22 14.49 16.51 -6.99
C GLU A 22 13.15 16.45 -7.73
N SER A 23 12.55 15.26 -7.85
CA SER A 23 11.27 15.08 -8.54
C SER A 23 10.12 15.80 -7.81
N LEU A 24 10.12 15.75 -6.48
CA LEU A 24 9.12 16.44 -5.65
C LEU A 24 9.30 17.97 -5.69
N ASP A 25 10.55 18.44 -5.69
CA ASP A 25 10.91 19.86 -5.81
C ASP A 25 10.59 20.41 -7.21
N ALA A 26 10.69 19.57 -8.24
CA ALA A 26 10.28 19.88 -9.61
C ALA A 26 8.74 19.97 -9.80
N GLY A 27 7.96 19.69 -8.76
CA GLY A 27 6.50 19.88 -8.77
C GLY A 27 5.68 18.59 -8.75
N ALA A 28 6.29 17.42 -8.61
CA ALA A 28 5.52 16.20 -8.39
C ALA A 28 4.64 16.33 -7.13
N LEU A 29 3.44 15.75 -7.18
CA LEU A 29 2.47 15.79 -6.08
C LEU A 29 2.83 14.81 -4.95
N GLY A 30 3.72 13.87 -5.25
CA GLY A 30 4.08 12.75 -4.40
C GLY A 30 4.84 11.70 -5.19
N PHE A 31 5.09 10.56 -4.56
CA PHE A 31 5.67 9.39 -5.22
C PHE A 31 4.92 8.11 -4.80
N SER A 32 5.13 7.05 -5.56
CA SER A 32 4.50 5.75 -5.34
C SER A 32 5.54 4.64 -5.30
N THR A 33 5.18 3.51 -4.70
CA THR A 33 5.98 2.29 -4.66
C THR A 33 5.16 1.09 -5.13
N GLY A 34 5.81 0.16 -5.82
CA GLY A 34 5.23 -1.11 -6.27
C GLY A 34 5.76 -2.28 -5.45
N LEU A 35 5.34 -2.42 -4.20
CA LEU A 35 5.94 -3.39 -3.28
C LEU A 35 5.49 -4.83 -3.54
N SER A 36 4.49 -5.06 -4.37
CA SER A 36 4.03 -6.40 -4.76
C SER A 36 4.85 -7.05 -5.88
N MET A 37 5.83 -6.34 -6.46
CA MET A 37 6.62 -6.81 -7.60
C MET A 37 8.11 -6.50 -7.43
N ALA A 38 8.97 -7.31 -8.05
CA ALA A 38 10.39 -7.02 -8.12
C ALA A 38 10.66 -5.70 -8.88
N PRO A 39 11.69 -4.93 -8.50
CA PRO A 39 12.61 -5.17 -7.37
C PRO A 39 12.02 -4.75 -6.00
N GLY A 40 10.96 -3.93 -5.97
CA GLY A 40 10.38 -3.36 -4.74
C GLY A 40 9.88 -4.39 -3.72
N TYR A 41 9.53 -5.60 -4.16
CA TYR A 41 9.15 -6.69 -3.26
C TYR A 41 10.24 -7.07 -2.25
N TYR A 42 11.51 -6.87 -2.61
CA TYR A 42 12.65 -7.19 -1.75
C TYR A 42 13.16 -6.00 -0.93
N SER A 43 12.58 -4.81 -1.11
CA SER A 43 12.97 -3.64 -0.32
C SER A 43 12.61 -3.82 1.14
N LEU A 44 13.50 -3.36 2.02
CA LEU A 44 13.22 -3.33 3.44
C LEU A 44 12.27 -2.17 3.74
N ALA A 45 11.36 -2.35 4.71
CA ALA A 45 10.46 -1.29 5.14
C ALA A 45 11.22 -0.02 5.56
N ILE A 46 12.39 -0.17 6.20
CA ILE A 46 13.23 0.95 6.63
C ILE A 46 13.75 1.77 5.44
N GLU A 47 14.15 1.13 4.35
CA GLU A 47 14.56 1.79 3.11
C GLU A 47 13.40 2.59 2.52
N VAL A 48 12.20 2.00 2.51
CA VAL A 48 11.00 2.69 2.04
C VAL A 48 10.72 3.91 2.91
N PHE A 49 10.82 3.79 4.25
CA PHE A 49 10.59 4.90 5.17
C PHE A 49 11.58 6.05 4.96
N GLU A 50 12.85 5.75 4.68
CA GLU A 50 13.85 6.78 4.33
C GLU A 50 13.47 7.58 3.08
N LEU A 51 12.86 6.93 2.07
CA LEU A 51 12.35 7.63 0.89
C LEU A 51 11.05 8.39 1.19
N VAL A 52 10.17 7.82 2.01
CA VAL A 52 8.91 8.47 2.43
C VAL A 52 9.18 9.76 3.22
N GLN A 53 10.28 9.79 3.99
CA GLN A 53 10.72 10.99 4.71
C GLN A 53 10.91 12.20 3.77
N MET A 54 11.42 11.98 2.55
CA MET A 54 11.61 13.05 1.56
C MET A 54 10.28 13.67 1.12
N ALA A 55 9.21 12.87 1.04
CA ALA A 55 7.86 13.37 0.76
C ALA A 55 7.25 14.07 1.98
N ALA A 56 7.45 13.54 3.19
CA ALA A 56 6.95 14.14 4.42
C ALA A 56 7.48 15.57 4.61
N GLU A 57 8.79 15.77 4.44
CA GLU A 57 9.46 17.08 4.56
C GLU A 57 8.92 18.13 3.59
N ARG A 58 8.36 17.68 2.47
CA ARG A 58 7.79 18.54 1.42
C ARG A 58 6.27 18.62 1.45
N ASN A 59 5.63 18.01 2.46
CA ASN A 59 4.17 17.89 2.58
C ASN A 59 3.52 17.26 1.33
N LYS A 60 4.18 16.26 0.74
CA LYS A 60 3.78 15.54 -0.47
C LYS A 60 3.20 14.16 -0.14
N LEU A 61 2.52 13.57 -1.11
CA LEU A 61 1.85 12.29 -0.96
C LEU A 61 2.82 11.09 -1.12
N TYR A 62 2.62 10.06 -0.32
CA TYR A 62 3.13 8.71 -0.57
C TYR A 62 1.98 7.77 -0.93
N SER A 63 2.06 7.12 -2.09
CA SER A 63 0.98 6.25 -2.60
C SER A 63 1.46 4.83 -2.93
N PRO A 64 1.51 3.91 -1.96
CA PRO A 64 1.97 2.55 -2.21
C PRO A 64 0.91 1.67 -2.88
N HIS A 65 1.35 0.85 -3.84
CA HIS A 65 0.80 -0.48 -4.03
C HIS A 65 1.44 -1.40 -2.99
N ILE A 66 0.67 -1.76 -1.97
CA ILE A 66 1.12 -2.56 -0.83
C ILE A 66 1.66 -3.93 -1.23
N ARG A 67 2.55 -4.47 -0.39
CA ARG A 67 3.35 -5.67 -0.65
C ARG A 67 2.52 -6.93 -0.90
N ASP A 68 1.37 -7.04 -0.24
CA ASP A 68 0.45 -8.14 -0.40
C ASP A 68 -0.99 -7.66 -0.28
N SER A 69 -1.88 -8.21 -1.10
CA SER A 69 -3.33 -7.97 -1.06
C SER A 69 -4.15 -9.23 -0.76
N SER A 70 -3.47 -10.35 -0.47
CA SER A 70 -4.03 -11.66 -0.17
C SER A 70 -3.20 -12.34 0.94
N THR A 71 -2.83 -13.60 0.74
CA THR A 71 -2.07 -14.44 1.69
C THR A 71 -0.81 -15.05 1.06
N GLU A 72 -0.35 -14.52 -0.08
CA GLU A 72 0.76 -15.11 -0.86
C GLU A 72 2.14 -14.59 -0.43
N GLY A 73 2.19 -13.53 0.38
CA GLY A 73 3.41 -12.98 0.97
C GLY A 73 3.25 -12.72 2.47
N PRO A 74 3.61 -11.54 3.00
CA PRO A 74 3.47 -11.21 4.43
C PRO A 74 2.01 -11.13 4.90
N GLY A 75 1.04 -11.14 3.98
CA GLY A 75 -0.38 -11.00 4.27
C GLY A 75 -0.89 -9.57 4.15
N LEU A 76 -2.13 -9.45 3.68
CA LEU A 76 -2.85 -8.18 3.46
C LEU A 76 -2.78 -7.19 4.64
N PHE A 77 -3.01 -7.67 5.87
CA PHE A 77 -3.06 -6.80 7.04
C PHE A 77 -1.67 -6.26 7.41
N VAL A 78 -0.64 -7.11 7.31
CA VAL A 78 0.74 -6.71 7.57
C VAL A 78 1.20 -5.69 6.52
N ALA A 79 0.90 -5.93 5.24
CA ALA A 79 1.24 -5.01 4.17
C ALA A 79 0.49 -3.66 4.28
N THR A 80 -0.75 -3.68 4.75
CA THR A 80 -1.51 -2.45 5.03
C THR A 80 -0.92 -1.70 6.23
N MET A 81 -0.55 -2.41 7.30
CA MET A 81 0.14 -1.84 8.45
C MET A 81 1.49 -1.22 8.07
N GLU A 82 2.26 -1.84 7.17
CA GLU A 82 3.53 -1.28 6.67
C GLU A 82 3.32 0.11 6.05
N ALA A 83 2.27 0.28 5.23
CA ALA A 83 1.95 1.58 4.63
C ALA A 83 1.52 2.63 5.67
N LEU A 84 0.67 2.24 6.63
CA LEU A 84 0.23 3.14 7.70
C LEU A 84 1.39 3.53 8.64
N GLU A 85 2.29 2.58 8.91
CA GLU A 85 3.48 2.81 9.73
C GLU A 85 4.46 3.79 9.06
N ALA A 86 4.54 3.79 7.72
CA ALA A 86 5.29 4.81 6.98
C ALA A 86 4.78 6.23 7.32
N GLY A 87 3.46 6.42 7.34
CA GLY A 87 2.83 7.68 7.74
C GLY A 87 3.07 8.00 9.22
N ARG A 88 2.94 7.01 10.12
CA ARG A 88 3.18 7.19 11.56
C ARG A 88 4.60 7.65 11.86
N ARG A 89 5.60 7.08 11.18
CA ARG A 89 7.03 7.35 11.45
C ARG A 89 7.54 8.64 10.85
N THR A 90 7.06 8.99 9.66
CA THR A 90 7.59 10.13 8.89
C THR A 90 6.69 11.37 8.96
N GLY A 91 5.41 11.20 9.28
CA GLY A 91 4.40 12.25 9.14
C GLY A 91 3.94 12.50 7.70
N ALA A 92 4.32 11.64 6.75
CA ALA A 92 3.85 11.74 5.37
C ALA A 92 2.34 11.47 5.25
N LYS A 93 1.73 12.11 4.25
CA LYS A 93 0.38 11.76 3.80
C LYS A 93 0.42 10.45 3.04
N VAL A 94 -0.42 9.49 3.40
CA VAL A 94 -0.41 8.14 2.81
C VAL A 94 -1.72 7.86 2.07
N GLN A 95 -1.64 7.48 0.79
CA GLN A 95 -2.79 6.96 0.05
C GLN A 95 -2.52 5.52 -0.39
N VAL A 96 -3.15 4.55 0.26
CA VAL A 96 -3.07 3.15 -0.18
C VAL A 96 -3.78 3.00 -1.53
N SER A 97 -3.01 2.65 -2.56
CA SER A 97 -3.53 2.46 -3.92
C SER A 97 -4.42 1.23 -4.01
N HIS A 98 -5.54 1.36 -4.72
CA HIS A 98 -6.51 0.28 -5.05
C HIS A 98 -6.71 -0.73 -3.90
N LEU A 99 -7.04 -0.22 -2.71
CA LEU A 99 -7.23 -1.00 -1.48
C LEU A 99 -8.26 -2.12 -1.73
N LYS A 100 -7.81 -3.37 -1.61
CA LYS A 100 -8.59 -4.56 -1.92
C LYS A 100 -8.11 -5.77 -1.13
N ALA A 101 -9.05 -6.66 -0.82
CA ALA A 101 -8.77 -7.98 -0.26
C ALA A 101 -9.03 -9.05 -1.33
N ASN A 102 -7.99 -9.80 -1.69
CA ASN A 102 -8.00 -10.79 -2.76
C ASN A 102 -7.94 -12.22 -2.22
N GLY A 103 -8.30 -13.18 -3.07
CA GLY A 103 -8.19 -14.61 -2.78
C GLY A 103 -9.03 -15.03 -1.55
N PRO A 104 -8.47 -15.79 -0.61
CA PRO A 104 -9.17 -16.24 0.61
C PRO A 104 -9.68 -15.11 1.50
N LEU A 105 -9.15 -13.89 1.35
CA LEU A 105 -9.52 -12.73 2.16
C LEU A 105 -10.61 -11.86 1.51
N ARG A 106 -11.20 -12.29 0.37
CA ARG A 106 -12.34 -11.59 -0.24
C ARG A 106 -13.43 -11.34 0.80
N GLY A 107 -13.98 -10.12 0.82
CA GLY A 107 -14.96 -9.68 1.81
C GLY A 107 -14.38 -8.94 3.01
N ARG A 108 -13.05 -8.99 3.24
CA ARG A 108 -12.37 -8.32 4.36
C ARG A 108 -12.03 -6.84 4.11
N SER A 109 -12.65 -6.21 3.13
CA SER A 109 -12.39 -4.81 2.81
C SER A 109 -12.85 -3.85 3.92
N SER A 110 -13.88 -4.21 4.71
CA SER A 110 -14.32 -3.49 5.92
C SER A 110 -13.18 -3.27 6.89
N ASP A 111 -12.44 -4.34 7.17
CA ASP A 111 -11.39 -4.36 8.18
C ASP A 111 -10.22 -3.46 7.76
N LEU A 112 -9.93 -3.37 6.46
CA LEU A 112 -8.92 -2.44 5.94
C LEU A 112 -9.33 -0.99 6.11
N ILE A 113 -10.63 -0.69 6.00
CA ILE A 113 -11.16 0.65 6.21
C ILE A 113 -11.08 1.00 7.70
N GLU A 114 -11.46 0.07 8.58
CA GLU A 114 -11.31 0.26 10.03
C GLU A 114 -9.86 0.53 10.43
N MET A 115 -8.88 -0.12 9.80
CA MET A 115 -7.47 0.17 10.02
C MET A 115 -7.08 1.59 9.60
N ILE A 116 -7.60 2.07 8.47
CA ILE A 116 -7.35 3.45 7.99
C ILE A 116 -8.03 4.45 8.92
N ASP A 117 -9.29 4.22 9.29
CA ASP A 117 -10.05 5.09 10.21
C ASP A 117 -9.35 5.16 11.57
N LYS A 118 -8.84 4.04 12.07
CA LYS A 118 -8.02 4.00 13.29
C LYS A 118 -6.74 4.82 13.12
N ALA A 119 -6.02 4.67 12.01
CA ALA A 119 -4.82 5.45 11.73
C ALA A 119 -5.12 6.96 11.68
N GLN A 120 -6.24 7.35 11.07
CA GLN A 120 -6.71 8.74 11.08
C GLN A 120 -7.00 9.23 12.50
N SER A 121 -7.65 8.40 13.33
CA SER A 121 -7.91 8.75 14.74
C SER A 121 -6.62 8.89 15.57
N ASP A 122 -5.56 8.18 15.18
CA ASP A 122 -4.22 8.29 15.78
C ASP A 122 -3.43 9.51 15.23
N GLY A 123 -4.03 10.32 14.33
CA GLY A 123 -3.43 11.54 13.79
C GLY A 123 -2.64 11.36 12.48
N ILE A 124 -2.75 10.21 11.82
CA ILE A 124 -2.09 9.95 10.54
C ILE A 124 -2.99 10.42 9.38
N ASP A 125 -2.47 11.26 8.47
CA ASP A 125 -3.17 11.63 7.23
C ASP A 125 -3.13 10.47 6.23
N ALA A 126 -4.08 9.54 6.36
CA ALA A 126 -4.16 8.32 5.57
C ALA A 126 -5.47 8.22 4.79
N ALA A 127 -5.43 7.68 3.57
CA ALA A 127 -6.61 7.38 2.75
C ALA A 127 -6.45 6.06 1.99
N GLY A 128 -7.57 5.41 1.64
CA GLY A 128 -7.59 4.18 0.85
C GLY A 128 -8.39 4.37 -0.45
N GLY A 129 -7.71 4.30 -1.60
CA GLY A 129 -8.40 4.36 -2.88
C GLY A 129 -9.11 3.05 -3.18
N ARG A 130 -10.44 2.99 -3.07
CA ARG A 130 -11.21 1.79 -3.42
C ARG A 130 -11.49 1.74 -4.91
N LEU A 131 -11.20 0.60 -5.53
CA LEU A 131 -11.64 0.32 -6.89
C LEU A 131 -12.98 -0.42 -6.82
N SER A 132 -14.07 0.22 -7.25
CA SER A 132 -15.44 -0.30 -7.22
C SER A 132 -15.76 -1.34 -8.31
N ILE A 133 -14.75 -2.06 -8.81
CA ILE A 133 -14.94 -3.14 -9.77
C ILE A 133 -15.33 -4.42 -9.01
N ARG A 134 -16.63 -4.73 -9.01
CA ARG A 134 -17.14 -6.07 -8.69
C ARG A 134 -16.67 -7.04 -9.77
N ILE A 135 -15.54 -7.72 -9.56
CA ILE A 135 -15.21 -8.91 -10.35
C ILE A 135 -16.14 -10.04 -9.86
N CYS A 136 -17.33 -10.06 -10.45
CA CYS A 136 -18.30 -11.16 -10.55
C CYS A 136 -18.29 -12.17 -9.39
N GLU A 137 -19.07 -11.91 -8.34
CA GLU A 137 -19.49 -12.91 -7.34
C GLU A 137 -20.50 -13.92 -7.91
N ARG A 138 -20.29 -14.44 -9.12
CA ARG A 138 -21.11 -15.55 -9.66
C ARG A 138 -20.47 -16.89 -9.34
N SER A 139 -20.53 -17.31 -8.08
CA SER A 139 -20.31 -18.72 -7.77
C SER A 139 -21.08 -19.27 -6.57
N ASN A 140 -21.92 -18.48 -5.86
CA ASN A 140 -22.65 -19.03 -4.71
C ASN A 140 -24.15 -18.75 -4.61
N GLU A 141 -24.77 -18.03 -5.56
CA GLU A 141 -26.24 -17.82 -5.55
C GLU A 141 -27.04 -18.90 -6.32
N ARG A 142 -26.38 -19.89 -6.94
CA ARG A 142 -27.06 -20.92 -7.75
C ARG A 142 -27.57 -22.15 -6.97
N LYS A 143 -27.60 -22.11 -5.63
CA LYS A 143 -28.13 -23.21 -4.79
C LYS A 143 -29.29 -22.83 -3.86
N ARG A 144 -29.91 -21.66 -4.05
CA ARG A 144 -31.03 -21.21 -3.19
C ARG A 144 -32.29 -20.85 -3.98
N PHE A 145 -32.59 -21.63 -5.02
CA PHE A 145 -33.82 -21.51 -5.83
C PHE A 145 -34.30 -22.87 -6.37
N SER A 146 -34.37 -23.90 -5.51
CA SER A 146 -35.00 -25.19 -5.89
C SER A 146 -35.90 -25.79 -4.81
N GLU A 147 -36.29 -25.04 -3.78
CA GLU A 147 -37.21 -25.52 -2.74
C GLU A 147 -38.25 -24.47 -2.36
N VAL A 148 -39.00 -23.96 -3.34
CA VAL A 148 -40.37 -23.46 -3.12
C VAL A 148 -41.13 -23.68 -4.43
N GLY A 149 -41.85 -24.80 -4.54
CA GLY A 149 -42.66 -25.09 -5.73
C GLY A 149 -42.95 -26.57 -5.96
N ALA A 150 -43.65 -27.20 -5.01
CA ALA A 150 -44.57 -28.34 -5.23
C ALA A 150 -45.44 -28.49 -3.97
#